data_AF-A0A9D1S0Z7-F1
#
_entry.id   AF-A0A9D1S0Z7-F1
#
_cell.length_a   1.000
_cell.length_b   1.000
_cell.length_c   1.000
_cell.angle_alpha   90.00
_cell.angle_beta   90.00
_cell.angle_gamma   90.00
#
_symmetry.space_group_name_H-M   'P 1'
#
loop_
_entity.id
_entity.type
_entity.pdbx_description
1 polymer ?
#
loop_
_entity_poly.entity_id
_entity_poly.type
_entity_poly.pdbx_seq_one_letter_code
_entity_poly.pdbx_strand_id
1 'polypeptide(L)'
;MSTITVWTKQHASVLETLEKTGRYAAKRDFVALDLGEHAPLVLEAYDWLVAHHPDAARRPADAGVPVWVSFEREATMLPGEGSVILELSVDPGLITPVNIAKWGAILNYSYIPRDAADAARHRALLEAYGVSDVKAVMTQFYPQIRREIVESWSRLFDPAVSLGSDACYGLLWEVRSEWLRGVTR
;
A
#
# COMPACT_ATOMS: atom_id res chain seq x y z
N MET A 1 -10.45 -15.81 20.23
CA MET A 1 -10.19 -14.66 19.32
C MET A 1 -10.50 -15.11 17.91
N SER A 2 -11.28 -14.35 17.15
CA SER A 2 -11.59 -14.66 15.76
C SER A 2 -10.44 -14.20 14.87
N THR A 3 -9.78 -15.13 14.18
CA THR A 3 -8.78 -14.82 13.15
C THR A 3 -9.44 -14.77 11.78
N ILE A 4 -8.85 -14.05 10.83
CA ILE A 4 -9.19 -14.14 9.41
C ILE A 4 -8.04 -14.76 8.61
N THR A 5 -8.38 -15.33 7.46
CA THR A 5 -7.39 -15.84 6.52
C THR A 5 -7.03 -14.76 5.51
N VAL A 6 -5.74 -14.55 5.29
CA VAL A 6 -5.20 -13.65 4.26
C VAL A 6 -4.04 -14.32 3.53
N TRP A 7 -3.74 -13.83 2.34
CA TRP A 7 -2.67 -14.38 1.49
C TRP A 7 -1.65 -13.32 1.15
N THR A 8 -0.38 -13.69 1.06
CA THR A 8 0.66 -12.77 0.58
C THR A 8 1.63 -13.50 -0.34
N LYS A 9 1.89 -12.90 -1.51
CA LYS A 9 2.93 -13.37 -2.43
C LYS A 9 4.26 -12.77 -1.98
N GLN A 10 5.25 -13.62 -1.77
CA GLN A 10 6.56 -13.25 -1.27
C GLN A 10 7.66 -13.97 -2.05
N HIS A 11 8.88 -13.43 -2.04
CA HIS A 11 10.05 -14.19 -2.49
C HIS A 11 10.30 -15.38 -1.54
N ALA A 12 10.78 -16.52 -2.05
CA ALA A 12 10.99 -17.74 -1.27
C ALA A 12 11.90 -17.53 -0.03
N SER A 13 12.83 -16.58 -0.09
CA SER A 13 13.69 -16.20 1.05
C SER A 13 12.91 -15.69 2.28
N VAL A 14 11.69 -15.16 2.09
CA VAL A 14 10.81 -14.76 3.20
C VAL A 14 10.34 -15.98 3.98
N LEU A 15 9.97 -17.06 3.28
CA LEU A 15 9.61 -18.33 3.92
C LEU A 15 10.81 -18.90 4.69
N GLU A 16 12.00 -18.91 4.09
CA GLU A 16 13.21 -19.37 4.78
C GLU A 16 13.50 -18.53 6.05
N THR A 17 13.28 -17.22 5.98
CA THR A 17 13.46 -16.31 7.12
C THR A 17 12.47 -16.64 8.23
N LEU A 18 11.20 -16.87 7.89
CA LEU A 18 10.17 -17.29 8.84
C LEU A 18 10.50 -18.64 9.48
N GLU A 19 11.00 -19.61 8.71
CA GLU A 19 11.40 -20.93 9.22
C GLU A 19 12.61 -20.83 10.17
N LYS A 20 13.59 -19.97 9.85
CA LYS A 20 14.83 -19.81 10.65
C LYS A 20 14.62 -18.98 11.91
N THR A 21 13.81 -17.92 11.85
CA THR A 21 13.74 -16.89 12.89
C THR A 21 12.35 -16.74 13.52
N GLY A 22 11.32 -17.34 12.94
CA GLY A 22 9.93 -17.22 13.38
C GLY A 22 9.24 -15.91 12.99
N ARG A 23 9.96 -14.95 12.41
CA ARG A 23 9.44 -13.60 12.15
C ARG A 23 10.07 -12.97 10.91
N TYR A 24 9.26 -12.25 10.15
CA TYR A 24 9.72 -11.45 9.02
C TYR A 24 9.17 -10.03 9.11
N ALA A 25 10.04 -9.04 8.89
CA ALA A 25 9.66 -7.64 8.72
C ALA A 25 10.27 -7.14 7.40
N ALA A 26 9.43 -6.57 6.53
CA ALA A 26 9.86 -6.15 5.20
C ALA A 26 10.83 -4.98 5.27
N LYS A 27 11.87 -5.03 4.44
CA LYS A 27 12.85 -3.95 4.28
C LYS A 27 12.50 -3.14 3.04
N ARG A 28 12.73 -1.83 3.12
CA ARG A 28 12.49 -0.89 2.01
C ARG A 28 13.25 -1.27 0.74
N ASP A 29 14.45 -1.81 0.89
CA ASP A 29 15.34 -2.18 -0.23
C ASP A 29 14.72 -3.26 -1.13
N PHE A 30 13.90 -4.17 -0.59
CA PHE A 30 13.23 -5.19 -1.40
C PHE A 30 12.15 -4.58 -2.30
N VAL A 31 11.45 -3.54 -1.84
CA VAL A 31 10.51 -2.79 -2.67
C VAL A 31 11.24 -2.08 -3.81
N ALA A 32 12.42 -1.52 -3.54
CA ALA A 32 13.22 -0.89 -4.58
C ALA A 32 13.70 -1.89 -5.65
N LEU A 33 14.09 -3.11 -5.24
CA LEU A 33 14.51 -4.18 -6.14
C LEU A 33 13.37 -4.66 -7.04
N ASP A 34 12.17 -4.85 -6.49
CA ASP A 34 10.99 -5.32 -7.24
C ASP A 34 10.49 -4.29 -8.25
N LEU A 35 10.74 -2.99 -8.00
CA LEU A 35 10.24 -1.89 -8.82
C LEU A 35 11.22 -1.37 -9.87
N GLY A 36 12.49 -1.81 -9.82
CA GLY A 36 13.52 -1.46 -10.80
C GLY A 36 13.62 0.06 -11.05
N GLU A 37 13.56 0.47 -12.32
CA GLU A 37 13.69 1.89 -12.72
C GLU A 37 12.53 2.78 -12.21
N HIS A 38 11.39 2.19 -11.83
CA HIS A 38 10.24 2.92 -11.29
C HIS A 38 10.36 3.18 -9.77
N ALA A 39 11.39 2.64 -9.12
CA ALA A 39 11.55 2.70 -7.67
C ALA A 39 11.47 4.12 -7.09
N PRO A 40 12.14 5.17 -7.63
CA PRO A 40 12.13 6.48 -6.97
C PRO A 40 10.72 7.06 -6.76
N LEU A 41 9.86 6.93 -7.76
CA LEU A 41 8.49 7.47 -7.73
C LEU A 41 7.58 6.69 -6.79
N VAL A 42 7.72 5.37 -6.78
CA VAL A 42 6.89 4.54 -5.92
C VAL A 42 7.37 4.62 -4.48
N LEU A 43 8.68 4.77 -4.25
CA LEU A 43 9.25 4.92 -2.91
C LEU A 43 8.77 6.18 -2.19
N GLU A 44 8.49 7.30 -2.89
CA GLU A 44 7.89 8.48 -2.26
C GLU A 44 6.49 8.18 -1.70
N ALA A 45 5.67 7.42 -2.45
CA ALA A 45 4.35 6.98 -1.99
C ALA A 45 4.45 6.03 -0.79
N TYR A 46 5.42 5.11 -0.78
CA TYR A 46 5.65 4.22 0.36
C TYR A 46 6.19 4.96 1.58
N ASP A 47 7.08 5.93 1.41
CA ASP A 47 7.57 6.78 2.50
C ASP A 47 6.41 7.55 3.13
N TRP A 48 5.52 8.12 2.30
CA TRP A 48 4.31 8.76 2.78
C TRP A 48 3.41 7.78 3.53
N LEU A 49 3.16 6.59 2.96
CA LEU A 49 2.33 5.54 3.57
C LEU A 49 2.83 5.16 4.95
N VAL A 50 4.14 4.93 5.08
CA VAL A 50 4.79 4.54 6.33
C VAL A 50 4.71 5.66 7.37
N ALA A 51 4.86 6.91 6.96
CA ALA A 51 4.78 8.08 7.84
C ALA A 51 3.34 8.37 8.32
N HIS A 52 2.32 8.03 7.53
CA HIS A 52 0.91 8.33 7.80
C HIS A 52 0.07 7.10 8.14
N HIS A 53 0.72 5.94 8.35
CA HIS A 53 0.04 4.70 8.65
C HIS A 53 -0.74 4.82 9.98
N PRO A 54 -2.04 4.46 10.05
CA PRO A 54 -2.84 4.66 11.25
C PRO A 54 -2.33 3.84 12.44
N ASP A 55 -1.71 2.69 12.18
CA ASP A 55 -1.09 1.83 13.19
C ASP A 55 0.44 2.01 13.29
N ALA A 56 0.96 3.22 13.02
CA ALA A 56 2.41 3.49 13.09
C ALA A 56 3.01 3.20 14.49
N ALA A 57 2.21 3.28 15.56
CA ALA A 57 2.65 2.99 16.92
C ALA A 57 3.04 1.51 17.13
N ARG A 58 2.47 0.58 16.34
CA ARG A 58 2.81 -0.84 16.39
C ARG A 58 3.88 -1.26 15.41
N ARG A 59 4.39 -0.33 14.59
CA ARG A 59 5.48 -0.58 13.65
C ARG A 59 6.74 -1.02 14.40
N PRO A 60 7.27 -2.22 14.13
CA PRO A 60 8.57 -2.63 14.65
C PRO A 60 9.68 -1.72 14.10
N ALA A 61 10.70 -1.44 14.92
CA ALA A 61 11.81 -0.56 14.56
C ALA A 61 12.57 -1.03 13.30
N ASP A 62 12.56 -2.33 13.03
CA ASP A 62 13.23 -2.95 11.90
C ASP A 62 12.34 -3.10 10.65
N ALA A 63 11.04 -2.77 10.72
CA ALA A 63 10.15 -2.78 9.57
C ALA A 63 10.35 -1.49 8.74
N GLY A 64 10.85 -1.63 7.51
CA GLY A 64 11.02 -0.50 6.60
C GLY A 64 9.73 -0.09 5.91
N VAL A 65 8.89 -1.07 5.56
CA VAL A 65 7.63 -0.94 4.83
C VAL A 65 6.67 -2.05 5.31
N PRO A 66 5.34 -1.89 5.13
CA PRO A 66 4.40 -2.95 5.44
C PRO A 66 4.45 -4.08 4.40
N VAL A 67 4.00 -5.26 4.81
CA VAL A 67 3.70 -6.42 3.98
C VAL A 67 2.26 -6.32 3.50
N TRP A 68 2.07 -6.37 2.18
CA TRP A 68 0.74 -6.42 1.57
C TRP A 68 0.14 -7.82 1.69
N VAL A 69 -1.14 -7.88 2.05
CA VAL A 69 -1.93 -9.10 2.09
C VAL A 69 -3.24 -8.94 1.32
N SER A 70 -3.70 -10.01 0.68
CA SER A 70 -5.00 -10.12 0.03
C SER A 70 -6.01 -10.78 0.97
N PHE A 71 -7.23 -10.24 1.02
CA PHE A 71 -8.36 -10.86 1.73
C PHE A 71 -9.01 -12.00 0.96
N GLU A 72 -8.69 -12.12 -0.33
CA GLU A 72 -9.19 -13.17 -1.22
C GLU A 72 -8.00 -13.86 -1.89
N ARG A 73 -8.07 -15.17 -2.02
CA ARG A 73 -7.00 -15.98 -2.62
C ARG A 73 -6.84 -15.63 -4.10
N GLU A 74 -7.95 -15.44 -4.79
CA GLU A 74 -8.05 -15.12 -6.22
C GLU A 74 -7.45 -13.74 -6.53
N ALA A 75 -7.43 -12.83 -5.56
CA ALA A 75 -6.78 -11.52 -5.65
C ALA A 75 -5.25 -11.59 -5.44
N THR A 76 -4.69 -12.77 -5.22
CA THR A 76 -3.25 -12.99 -5.10
C THR A 76 -2.67 -13.39 -6.45
N MET A 77 -1.68 -12.64 -6.94
CA MET A 77 -0.96 -13.03 -8.15
C MET A 77 -0.37 -14.43 -8.00
N LEU A 78 -0.50 -15.27 -9.03
CA LEU A 78 0.09 -16.61 -9.05
C LEU A 78 1.61 -16.55 -8.78
N PRO A 79 2.17 -17.56 -8.09
CA PRO A 79 3.60 -17.62 -7.88
C PRO A 79 4.28 -17.77 -9.24
N GLY A 80 5.25 -16.89 -9.51
CA GLY A 80 6.26 -17.08 -10.55
C GLY A 80 7.49 -17.78 -9.96
N GLU A 81 8.47 -18.09 -10.80
CA GLU A 81 9.73 -18.71 -10.37
C GLU A 81 10.38 -17.92 -9.21
N GLY A 82 10.73 -18.61 -8.13
CA GLY A 82 11.33 -18.01 -6.93
C GLY A 82 10.35 -17.33 -5.95
N SER A 83 9.05 -17.34 -6.23
CA SER A 83 8.03 -16.79 -5.32
C SER A 83 7.13 -17.86 -4.70
N VAL A 84 6.59 -17.55 -3.53
CA VAL A 84 5.65 -18.38 -2.78
C VAL A 84 4.43 -17.57 -2.40
N ILE A 85 3.28 -18.22 -2.23
CA ILE A 85 2.11 -17.63 -1.57
C ILE A 85 2.02 -18.21 -0.17
N LEU A 86 2.03 -17.32 0.82
CA LEU A 86 1.80 -17.67 2.22
C LEU A 86 0.32 -17.47 2.55
N GLU A 87 -0.33 -18.49 3.08
CA GLU A 87 -1.65 -18.40 3.68
C GLU A 87 -1.50 -18.20 5.20
N LEU A 88 -2.06 -17.09 5.70
CA LEU A 88 -1.88 -16.62 7.07
C LEU A 88 -3.22 -16.53 7.80
N SER A 89 -3.24 -16.95 9.05
CA SER A 89 -4.36 -16.79 10.00
C SER A 89 -3.98 -15.71 11.00
N VAL A 90 -4.58 -14.52 10.86
CA VAL A 90 -4.15 -13.30 11.55
C VAL A 90 -5.32 -12.67 12.30
N ASP A 91 -5.03 -12.01 13.42
CA ASP A 91 -6.01 -11.13 14.09
C ASP A 91 -6.36 -9.95 13.17
N PRO A 92 -7.65 -9.73 12.82
CA PRO A 92 -8.07 -8.58 12.03
C PRO A 92 -7.58 -7.24 12.58
N GLY A 93 -7.43 -7.11 13.89
CA GLY A 93 -6.94 -5.88 14.54
C GLY A 93 -5.47 -5.57 14.28
N LEU A 94 -4.71 -6.47 13.63
CA LEU A 94 -3.34 -6.23 13.16
C LEU A 94 -3.30 -5.78 11.69
N ILE A 95 -4.40 -5.92 10.95
CA ILE A 95 -4.46 -5.62 9.53
C ILE A 95 -5.04 -4.23 9.33
N THR A 96 -4.26 -3.35 8.69
CA THR A 96 -4.78 -2.05 8.23
C THR A 96 -5.33 -2.19 6.82
N PRO A 97 -6.65 -2.01 6.59
CA PRO A 97 -7.22 -2.08 5.26
C PRO A 97 -6.81 -0.85 4.43
N VAL A 98 -6.49 -1.09 3.17
CA VAL A 98 -6.15 -0.05 2.18
C VAL A 98 -6.99 -0.27 0.93
N ASN A 99 -7.80 0.73 0.59
CA ASN A 99 -8.62 0.70 -0.61
C ASN A 99 -7.75 0.74 -1.87
N ILE A 100 -7.99 -0.20 -2.79
CA ILE A 100 -7.18 -0.41 -3.99
C ILE A 100 -7.24 0.80 -4.92
N ALA A 101 -8.43 1.37 -5.13
CA ALA A 101 -8.61 2.52 -6.02
C ALA A 101 -7.90 3.78 -5.47
N LYS A 102 -7.99 4.01 -4.16
CA LYS A 102 -7.28 5.14 -3.52
C LYS A 102 -5.77 4.97 -3.55
N TRP A 103 -5.27 3.75 -3.29
CA TRP A 103 -3.84 3.48 -3.40
C TRP A 103 -3.34 3.66 -4.83
N GLY A 104 -4.11 3.20 -5.82
CA GLY A 104 -3.84 3.46 -7.23
C GLY A 104 -3.80 4.96 -7.58
N ALA A 105 -4.68 5.78 -6.99
CA ALA A 105 -4.64 7.23 -7.14
C ALA A 105 -3.33 7.82 -6.60
N ILE A 106 -2.86 7.38 -5.43
CA ILE A 106 -1.57 7.80 -4.85
C ILE A 106 -0.41 7.43 -5.77
N LEU A 107 -0.35 6.18 -6.24
CA LEU A 107 0.71 5.72 -7.16
C LEU A 107 0.71 6.49 -8.49
N ASN A 108 -0.47 6.95 -8.93
CA ASN A 108 -0.63 7.80 -10.11
C ASN A 108 -0.52 9.30 -9.79
N TYR A 109 -0.09 9.68 -8.58
CA TYR A 109 0.02 11.07 -8.12
C TYR A 109 -1.26 11.89 -8.33
N SER A 110 -2.42 11.24 -8.28
CA SER A 110 -3.72 11.84 -8.55
C SER A 110 -4.34 12.39 -7.26
N TYR A 111 -5.15 13.44 -7.39
CA TYR A 111 -5.94 13.96 -6.29
C TYR A 111 -7.01 12.95 -5.84
N ILE A 112 -7.16 12.73 -4.54
CA ILE A 112 -8.24 11.92 -3.97
C ILE A 112 -9.39 12.86 -3.55
N PRO A 113 -10.46 13.03 -4.34
CA PRO A 113 -11.54 13.95 -3.99
C PRO A 113 -12.35 13.46 -2.79
N ARG A 114 -12.82 14.40 -1.95
CA ARG A 114 -13.75 14.08 -0.86
C ARG A 114 -15.14 13.68 -1.38
N ASP A 115 -15.59 14.37 -2.41
CA ASP A 115 -16.90 14.20 -3.03
C ASP A 115 -16.87 14.74 -4.48
N ALA A 116 -18.01 14.67 -5.16
CA ALA A 116 -18.14 15.12 -6.54
C ALA A 116 -17.89 16.63 -6.73
N ALA A 117 -18.24 17.46 -5.74
CA ALA A 117 -18.02 18.91 -5.83
C ALA A 117 -16.53 19.25 -5.67
N ASP A 118 -15.84 18.57 -4.74
CA ASP A 118 -14.39 18.68 -4.57
C ASP A 118 -13.63 18.18 -5.81
N ALA A 119 -14.11 17.09 -6.43
CA ALA A 119 -13.56 16.61 -7.71
C ALA A 119 -13.74 17.64 -8.84
N ALA A 120 -14.90 18.28 -8.94
CA ALA A 120 -15.17 19.31 -9.94
C ALA A 120 -14.30 20.56 -9.72
N ARG A 121 -14.16 21.01 -8.47
CA ARG A 121 -13.27 22.12 -8.09
C ARG A 121 -11.82 21.84 -8.48
N HIS A 122 -11.31 20.66 -8.15
CA HIS A 122 -9.93 20.30 -8.46
C HIS A 122 -9.71 20.21 -9.99
N ARG A 123 -10.67 19.67 -10.73
CA ARG A 123 -10.61 19.63 -12.21
C ARG A 123 -10.56 21.03 -12.82
N ALA A 124 -11.40 21.95 -12.35
CA ALA A 124 -11.40 23.34 -12.83
C ALA A 124 -10.06 24.06 -12.52
N LEU A 125 -9.43 23.75 -11.39
CA LEU A 125 -8.09 24.23 -11.06
C LEU A 125 -7.05 23.72 -12.08
N LEU A 126 -7.03 22.42 -12.38
CA LEU A 126 -6.12 21.86 -13.37
C LEU A 126 -6.31 22.45 -14.78
N GLU A 127 -7.56 22.63 -15.19
CA GLU A 127 -7.93 23.25 -16.48
C GLU A 127 -7.44 24.71 -16.58
N ALA A 128 -7.62 25.50 -15.52
CA ALA A 128 -7.17 26.89 -15.49
C ALA A 128 -5.64 27.04 -15.63
N TYR A 129 -4.89 26.05 -15.12
CA TYR A 129 -3.43 26.02 -15.20
C TYR A 129 -2.90 25.21 -16.41
N GLY A 130 -3.76 24.54 -17.17
CA GLY A 130 -3.37 23.71 -18.31
C GLY A 130 -2.42 22.57 -17.93
N VAL A 131 -2.63 21.96 -16.75
CA VAL A 131 -1.73 20.96 -16.16
C VAL A 131 -2.51 19.72 -15.72
N SER A 132 -1.85 18.56 -15.68
CA SER A 132 -2.39 17.34 -15.08
C SER A 132 -1.84 17.14 -13.67
N ASP A 133 -2.49 16.32 -12.85
CA ASP A 133 -2.04 15.92 -11.51
C ASP A 133 -0.58 15.47 -11.49
N VAL A 134 -0.25 14.46 -12.30
CA VAL A 134 1.12 13.93 -12.42
C VAL A 134 2.10 15.04 -12.76
N LYS A 135 1.78 15.91 -13.73
CA LYS A 135 2.68 17.00 -14.12
C LYS A 135 2.81 18.05 -13.02
N ALA A 136 1.74 18.33 -12.29
CA ALA A 136 1.75 19.26 -11.17
C ALA A 136 2.61 18.75 -10.01
N VAL A 137 2.60 17.44 -9.74
CA VAL A 137 3.44 16.83 -8.69
C VAL A 137 4.89 16.68 -9.12
N MET A 138 5.13 16.26 -10.37
CA MET A 138 6.46 15.96 -10.90
C MET A 138 7.30 17.19 -11.25
N THR A 139 6.71 18.39 -11.24
CA THR A 139 7.41 19.62 -11.59
C THR A 139 7.36 20.64 -10.45
N GLN A 140 8.41 21.46 -10.33
CA GLN A 140 8.49 22.51 -9.31
C GLN A 140 7.58 23.72 -9.56
N PHE A 141 6.89 23.78 -10.70
CA PHE A 141 6.13 24.94 -11.14
C PHE A 141 4.77 25.10 -10.43
N TYR A 142 4.24 24.02 -9.85
CA TYR A 142 2.90 24.00 -9.25
C TYR A 142 2.93 23.55 -7.77
N PRO A 143 3.71 24.22 -6.90
CA PRO A 143 3.92 23.75 -5.52
C PRO A 143 2.63 23.72 -4.69
N GLN A 144 1.66 24.59 -4.99
CA GLN A 144 0.37 24.60 -4.31
C GLN A 144 -0.51 23.40 -4.74
N ILE A 145 -0.59 23.11 -6.04
CA ILE A 145 -1.35 21.96 -6.56
C ILE A 145 -0.71 20.65 -6.08
N ARG A 146 0.63 20.56 -6.11
CA ARG A 146 1.35 19.42 -5.54
C ARG A 146 0.99 19.20 -4.06
N ARG A 147 1.00 20.27 -3.26
CA ARG A 147 0.64 20.18 -1.84
C ARG A 147 -0.79 19.70 -1.66
N GLU A 148 -1.74 20.26 -2.40
CA GLU A 148 -3.14 19.86 -2.35
C GLU A 148 -3.34 18.37 -2.70
N ILE A 149 -2.62 17.87 -3.71
CA ILE A 149 -2.62 16.45 -4.08
C ILE A 149 -2.08 15.59 -2.94
N VAL A 150 -0.89 15.90 -2.41
CA VAL A 150 -0.28 15.10 -1.33
C VAL A 150 -1.09 15.16 -0.03
N GLU A 151 -1.69 16.30 0.30
CA GLU A 151 -2.59 16.42 1.45
C GLU A 151 -3.85 15.56 1.29
N SER A 152 -4.34 15.39 0.05
CA SER A 152 -5.48 14.52 -0.24
C SER A 152 -5.21 13.04 0.06
N TRP A 153 -3.94 12.61 0.06
CA TRP A 153 -3.56 11.22 0.31
C TRP A 153 -3.99 10.73 1.69
N SER A 154 -4.13 11.63 2.67
CA SER A 154 -4.66 11.31 4.00
C SER A 154 -6.03 10.62 3.97
N ARG A 155 -6.81 10.86 2.90
CA ARG A 155 -8.13 10.25 2.64
C ARG A 155 -8.05 8.78 2.25
N LEU A 156 -6.84 8.23 2.04
CA LEU A 156 -6.61 6.80 1.89
C LEU A 156 -7.31 5.99 2.99
N PHE A 157 -7.18 6.47 4.23
CA PHE A 157 -7.70 5.83 5.43
C PHE A 157 -9.07 6.37 5.88
N ASP A 158 -9.66 7.31 5.13
CA ASP A 158 -10.99 7.86 5.45
C ASP A 158 -12.09 6.98 4.85
N PRO A 159 -12.90 6.27 5.66
CA PRO A 159 -13.95 5.39 5.16
C PRO A 159 -15.10 6.14 4.47
N ALA A 160 -15.25 7.46 4.70
CA ALA A 160 -16.31 8.25 4.06
C ALA A 160 -15.99 8.60 2.60
N VAL A 161 -14.71 8.54 2.21
CA VAL A 161 -14.27 8.80 0.84
C VAL A 161 -14.30 7.51 0.04
N SER A 162 -14.96 7.51 -1.12
CA SER A 162 -15.00 6.37 -2.05
C SER A 162 -14.67 6.82 -3.47
N LEU A 163 -13.89 5.99 -4.17
CA LEU A 163 -13.58 6.17 -5.61
C LEU A 163 -14.35 5.16 -6.48
N GLY A 164 -15.50 4.67 -6.00
CA GLY A 164 -16.38 3.76 -6.75
C GLY A 164 -16.04 2.27 -6.65
N SER A 165 -15.13 1.90 -5.74
CA SER A 165 -14.83 0.51 -5.40
C SER A 165 -14.51 0.39 -3.92
N ASP A 166 -15.02 -0.65 -3.27
CA ASP A 166 -14.74 -0.98 -1.86
C ASP A 166 -13.66 -2.06 -1.72
N ALA A 167 -13.06 -2.51 -2.84
CA ALA A 167 -12.01 -3.51 -2.83
C ALA A 167 -10.78 -3.02 -2.06
N CYS A 168 -10.27 -3.85 -1.16
CA CYS A 168 -9.17 -3.53 -0.28
C CYS A 168 -8.08 -4.60 -0.31
N TYR A 169 -6.84 -4.17 -0.11
CA TYR A 169 -5.78 -5.02 0.43
C TYR A 169 -5.62 -4.75 1.93
N GLY A 170 -4.88 -5.60 2.61
CA GLY A 170 -4.43 -5.38 3.98
C GLY A 170 -2.95 -5.05 4.04
N LEU A 171 -2.57 -4.32 5.08
CA LEU A 171 -1.19 -4.08 5.46
C LEU A 171 -0.89 -4.73 6.81
N LEU A 172 0.24 -5.42 6.87
CA LEU A 172 0.84 -5.96 8.10
C LEU A 172 2.23 -5.40 8.29
N TRP A 173 2.61 -5.06 9.52
CA TRP A 173 3.99 -4.60 9.78
C TRP A 173 5.03 -5.72 9.80
N GLU A 174 4.60 -6.93 10.12
CA GLU A 174 5.44 -8.12 10.20
C GLU A 174 4.59 -9.35 9.88
N VAL A 175 5.25 -10.48 9.60
CA VAL A 175 4.64 -11.80 9.48
C VAL A 175 5.30 -12.72 10.49
N ARG A 176 4.51 -13.58 11.15
CA ARG A 176 5.00 -14.55 12.13
C ARG A 176 4.72 -15.97 11.66
N SER A 177 5.64 -16.89 11.96
CA SER A 177 5.50 -18.31 11.60
C SER A 177 4.27 -18.96 12.24
N GLU A 178 3.86 -18.51 13.43
CA GLU A 178 2.66 -18.97 14.13
C GLU A 178 1.35 -18.67 13.39
N TRP A 179 1.36 -17.70 12.46
CA TRP A 179 0.20 -17.36 11.63
C TRP A 179 0.11 -18.26 10.38
N LEU A 180 1.22 -18.91 9.99
CA LEU A 180 1.30 -19.67 8.74
C LEU A 180 0.39 -20.91 8.80
N ARG A 181 -0.50 -21.04 7.81
CA ARG A 181 -1.41 -22.18 7.65
C ARG A 181 -1.10 -23.01 6.40
N GLY A 182 -0.58 -22.38 5.36
CA GLY A 182 -0.26 -23.05 4.11
C GLY A 182 0.76 -22.27 3.28
N VAL A 183 1.42 -23.00 2.39
CA VAL A 183 2.39 -22.45 1.43
C VAL A 183 2.07 -23.03 0.06
N THR A 184 1.90 -22.17 -0.95
CA THR A 184 1.88 -22.56 -2.37
C THR A 184 3.19 -22.13 -3.01
N ARG A 185 3.83 -23.03 -3.76
CA ARG A 185 5.08 -22.81 -4.48
C ARG A 185 4.83 -22.83 -5.99
#